data_AF-A0A1I5R529-F1
#
_entry.id   AF-A0A1I5R529-F1
#
_cell.length_a   1.000
_cell.length_b   1.000
_cell.length_c   1.000
_cell.angle_alpha   90.00
_cell.angle_beta   90.00
_cell.angle_gamma   90.00
#
_symmetry.space_group_name_H-M   'P 1'
#
loop_
_entity.id
_entity.type
_entity.pdbx_description
1 polymer ?
#
loop_
_entity_poly.entity_id
_entity_poly.type
_entity_poly.pdbx_seq_one_letter_code
_entity_poly.pdbx_strand_id
1 'polypeptide(L)'
;MNAGIATVWRTVAHFVVHPPPADWRDELARRLGRKPRRVGVWTELAMYGARRCLDATDEAALPPGARLRVASKRGAWGATHAGLEQLDAGLPMPFTFMQSQPALMLAEVGRCLQWQGDASFMLCRDPERLLQLAKLGTPRDGLLFGIVEEERNDELPRSEWWRLVPA
;
A
#
# COMPACT_ATOMS: atom_id res chain seq x y z
N MET A 1 9.67 24.30 -22.25
CA MET A 1 9.35 24.11 -20.82
C MET A 1 7.92 24.60 -20.61
N ASN A 2 6.93 23.71 -20.64
CA ASN A 2 5.55 24.11 -20.38
C ASN A 2 5.37 24.26 -18.87
N ALA A 3 5.17 25.49 -18.41
CA ALA A 3 4.60 25.77 -17.10
C ALA A 3 3.16 25.23 -17.11
N GLY A 4 3.01 23.94 -16.85
CA GLY A 4 1.71 23.29 -16.71
C GLY A 4 0.97 23.94 -15.55
N ILE A 5 -0.28 24.31 -15.79
CA ILE A 5 -1.24 24.73 -14.76
C ILE A 5 -1.11 23.71 -13.62
N ALA A 6 -0.76 24.18 -12.42
CA ALA A 6 -0.67 23.31 -11.26
C ALA A 6 -2.06 22.70 -11.03
N THR A 7 -2.21 21.42 -11.35
CA THR A 7 -3.46 20.70 -11.09
C THR A 7 -3.77 20.82 -9.62
N VAL A 8 -4.90 21.46 -9.29
CA VAL A 8 -5.42 21.52 -7.92
C VAL A 8 -5.91 20.11 -7.58
N TRP A 9 -5.55 19.62 -6.40
CA TRP A 9 -5.93 18.28 -5.94
C TRP A 9 -6.91 18.37 -4.79
N ARG A 10 -7.93 17.53 -4.82
CA ARG A 10 -8.87 17.33 -3.72
C ARG A 10 -8.62 15.97 -3.07
N THR A 11 -8.50 15.95 -1.75
CA THR A 11 -8.54 14.72 -0.96
C THR A 11 -9.99 14.32 -0.76
N VAL A 12 -10.40 13.20 -1.35
CA VAL A 12 -11.77 12.67 -1.19
C VAL A 12 -11.87 11.65 -0.06
N ALA A 13 -10.75 11.01 0.31
CA ALA A 13 -10.62 10.29 1.57
C ALA A 13 -9.17 10.30 2.07
N HIS A 14 -9.05 10.23 3.39
CA HIS A 14 -7.80 10.00 4.11
C HIS A 14 -8.09 9.01 5.23
N PHE A 15 -7.30 7.95 5.29
CA PHE A 15 -7.43 6.91 6.32
C PHE A 15 -6.07 6.66 6.96
N VAL A 16 -6.05 6.56 8.29
CA VAL A 16 -4.87 6.26 9.08
C VAL A 16 -5.20 5.15 10.06
N VAL A 17 -4.34 4.15 10.15
CA VAL A 17 -4.36 3.16 11.22
C VAL A 17 -2.97 2.97 11.79
N HIS A 18 -2.82 3.21 13.10
CA HIS A 18 -1.55 3.14 13.83
C HIS A 18 -1.76 3.15 15.37
N PRO A 19 -1.47 2.04 16.08
CA PRO A 19 -1.41 0.68 15.53
C PRO A 19 -2.79 0.23 15.02
N PRO A 20 -2.87 -0.81 14.17
CA PRO A 20 -4.12 -1.50 13.90
C PRO A 20 -4.74 -2.13 15.14
N PRO A 21 -6.10 -2.11 15.25
CA PRO A 21 -6.81 -2.80 16.33
C PRO A 21 -6.57 -4.30 16.22
N ALA A 22 -6.61 -5.06 17.33
CA ALA A 22 -6.20 -6.46 17.36
C ALA A 22 -6.90 -7.37 16.33
N ASP A 23 -8.14 -7.06 15.95
CA ASP A 23 -9.01 -7.82 15.04
C ASP A 23 -8.95 -7.35 13.58
N TRP A 24 -8.05 -6.42 13.22
CA TRP A 24 -7.96 -5.84 11.87
C TRP A 24 -7.82 -6.88 10.75
N ARG A 25 -7.14 -8.01 11.03
CA ARG A 25 -7.02 -9.12 10.06
C ARG A 25 -8.32 -9.86 9.83
N ASP A 26 -9.15 -10.00 10.87
CA ASP A 26 -10.46 -10.62 10.76
C ASP A 26 -11.43 -9.70 10.04
N GLU A 27 -11.34 -8.38 10.26
CA GLU A 27 -12.07 -7.38 9.47
C GLU A 27 -11.67 -7.46 7.99
N LEU A 28 -10.37 -7.50 7.69
CA LEU A 28 -9.87 -7.66 6.33
C LEU A 28 -10.40 -8.94 5.68
N ALA A 29 -10.30 -10.07 6.38
CA ALA A 29 -10.77 -11.35 5.87
C ALA A 29 -12.27 -11.35 5.59
N ARG A 30 -13.08 -10.75 6.48
CA ARG A 30 -14.52 -10.59 6.31
C ARG A 30 -14.83 -9.75 5.08
N ARG A 31 -14.11 -8.64 4.88
CA ARG A 31 -14.28 -7.74 3.73
C ARG A 31 -13.90 -8.42 2.41
N LEU A 32 -12.87 -9.25 2.41
CA LEU A 32 -12.41 -10.01 1.25
C LEU A 32 -13.24 -11.27 0.95
N GLY A 33 -14.09 -11.70 1.88
CA GLY A 33 -14.76 -13.01 1.83
C GLY A 33 -13.80 -14.21 1.97
N ARG A 34 -12.52 -13.95 2.31
CA ARG A 34 -11.48 -14.97 2.48
C ARG A 34 -10.31 -14.43 3.29
N LYS A 35 -9.59 -15.31 3.99
CA LYS A 35 -8.30 -14.96 4.59
C LYS A 35 -7.23 -14.84 3.49
N PRO A 36 -6.45 -13.74 3.44
CA PRO A 36 -5.25 -13.68 2.62
C PRO A 36 -4.34 -14.88 2.90
N ARG A 37 -3.73 -15.46 1.86
CA ARG A 37 -2.84 -16.62 1.98
C ARG A 37 -1.52 -16.30 1.32
N ARG A 38 -0.42 -16.78 1.91
CA ARG A 38 0.95 -16.64 1.38
C ARG A 38 1.42 -15.18 1.20
N VAL A 39 0.78 -14.25 1.91
CA VAL A 39 1.18 -12.84 1.98
C VAL A 39 1.78 -12.56 3.36
N GLY A 40 2.67 -11.57 3.44
CA GLY A 40 3.27 -11.12 4.69
C GLY A 40 2.44 -10.02 5.37
N VAL A 41 2.78 -9.70 6.62
CA VAL A 41 2.09 -8.68 7.42
C VAL A 41 2.09 -7.32 6.72
N TRP A 42 3.22 -6.91 6.13
CA TRP A 42 3.31 -5.70 5.33
C TRP A 42 2.24 -5.59 4.23
N THR A 43 2.05 -6.67 3.47
CA THR A 43 1.03 -6.74 2.41
C THR A 43 -0.37 -6.68 2.98
N GLU A 44 -0.64 -7.38 4.08
CA GLU A 44 -1.93 -7.33 4.75
C GLU A 44 -2.26 -5.92 5.26
N LEU A 45 -1.28 -5.21 5.85
CA LEU A 45 -1.42 -3.82 6.29
C LEU A 45 -1.76 -2.90 5.11
N ALA A 46 -1.09 -3.10 3.97
CA ALA A 46 -1.35 -2.36 2.75
C ALA A 46 -2.78 -2.60 2.24
N MET A 47 -3.20 -3.86 2.16
CA MET A 47 -4.56 -4.25 1.75
C MET A 47 -5.62 -3.64 2.67
N TYR A 48 -5.43 -3.75 3.99
CA TYR A 48 -6.36 -3.22 4.98
C TYR A 48 -6.50 -1.69 4.84
N GLY A 49 -5.39 -0.95 4.92
CA GLY A 49 -5.45 0.51 4.84
C GLY A 49 -6.02 1.03 3.52
N ALA A 50 -5.62 0.45 2.39
CA ALA A 50 -6.13 0.84 1.07
C ALA A 50 -7.64 0.60 0.96
N ARG A 51 -8.12 -0.57 1.41
CA ARG A 51 -9.53 -0.93 1.37
C ARG A 51 -10.37 -0.03 2.27
N ARG A 52 -9.88 0.27 3.48
CA ARG A 52 -10.54 1.20 4.40
C ARG A 52 -10.60 2.63 3.86
N CYS A 53 -9.56 3.07 3.14
CA CYS A 53 -9.57 4.36 2.47
C CYS A 53 -10.65 4.44 1.39
N LEU A 54 -10.82 3.40 0.57
CA LEU A 54 -11.90 3.37 -0.44
C LEU A 54 -13.30 3.18 0.18
N ASP A 55 -13.40 2.48 1.30
CA ASP A 55 -14.68 2.38 2.02
C ASP A 55 -15.16 3.76 2.51
N ALA A 56 -14.26 4.73 2.71
CA ALA A 56 -14.62 6.11 3.05
C ALA A 56 -15.07 6.95 1.85
N THR A 57 -14.91 6.46 0.62
CA THR A 57 -15.39 7.13 -0.62
C THR A 57 -16.60 6.44 -1.25
N ASP A 58 -17.19 5.44 -0.59
CA ASP A 58 -18.21 4.52 -1.15
C ASP A 58 -17.77 3.84 -2.48
N GLU A 59 -16.48 3.89 -2.82
CA GLU A 59 -15.93 3.25 -4.02
C GLU A 59 -15.76 1.75 -3.75
N ALA A 60 -16.64 0.91 -4.31
CA ALA A 60 -16.53 -0.55 -4.17
C ALA A 60 -15.21 -1.10 -4.77
N ALA A 61 -14.67 -0.45 -5.80
CA ALA A 61 -13.41 -0.76 -6.45
C ALA A 61 -12.64 0.53 -6.77
N LEU A 62 -11.31 0.46 -6.88
CA LEU A 62 -10.55 1.62 -7.35
C LEU A 62 -10.87 1.86 -8.84
N PRO A 63 -11.12 3.12 -9.29
CA PRO A 63 -11.43 3.39 -10.69
C PRO A 63 -10.32 2.89 -11.65
N PRO A 64 -10.66 2.31 -12.82
CA PRO A 64 -9.67 1.68 -13.70
C PRO A 64 -8.53 2.59 -14.15
N GLY A 65 -8.80 3.88 -14.38
CA GLY A 65 -7.77 4.83 -14.74
C GLY A 65 -6.98 5.38 -13.54
N ALA A 66 -7.41 5.17 -12.30
CA ALA A 66 -6.70 5.70 -11.15
C ALA A 66 -5.34 5.00 -10.99
N ARG A 67 -4.33 5.74 -10.52
CA ARG A 67 -3.01 5.19 -10.21
C ARG A 67 -2.92 4.70 -8.78
N LEU A 68 -2.13 3.66 -8.56
CA LEU A 68 -1.75 3.19 -7.21
C LEU A 68 -0.29 3.50 -6.93
N ARG A 69 0.00 4.16 -5.81
CA ARG A 69 1.36 4.46 -5.38
C ARG A 69 1.52 4.10 -3.92
N VAL A 70 2.49 3.25 -3.60
CA VAL A 70 2.74 2.84 -2.22
C VAL A 70 4.17 3.20 -1.86
N ALA A 71 4.37 3.77 -0.69
CA ALA A 71 5.66 4.12 -0.16
C ALA A 71 5.92 3.43 1.17
N SER A 72 7.20 3.24 1.46
CA SER A 72 7.67 2.86 2.78
C SER A 72 9.07 3.41 3.00
N LYS A 73 9.44 3.64 4.25
CA LYS A 73 10.81 3.95 4.66
C LYS A 73 11.70 2.71 4.59
N ARG A 74 11.11 1.51 4.73
CA ARG A 74 11.84 0.27 5.01
C ARG A 74 11.49 -0.90 4.10
N GLY A 75 10.33 -0.87 3.46
CA GLY A 75 9.81 -1.98 2.66
C GLY A 75 9.38 -3.15 3.53
N ALA A 76 9.39 -4.34 2.95
CA ALA A 76 9.03 -5.60 3.60
C ALA A 76 10.14 -6.09 4.56
N TRP A 77 10.38 -5.33 5.62
CA TRP A 77 11.47 -5.55 6.56
C TRP A 77 11.44 -6.96 7.18
N GLY A 78 10.29 -7.40 7.70
CA GLY A 78 10.16 -8.70 8.37
C GLY A 78 10.46 -9.86 7.44
N ALA A 79 9.90 -9.85 6.22
CA ALA A 79 10.20 -10.87 5.22
C ALA A 79 11.66 -10.81 4.75
N THR A 80 12.25 -9.62 4.65
CA THR A 80 13.67 -9.48 4.27
C THR A 80 14.58 -10.09 5.33
N HIS A 81 14.35 -9.80 6.61
CA HIS A 81 15.17 -10.32 7.70
C HIS A 81 15.02 -11.83 7.87
N ALA A 82 13.78 -12.33 7.86
CA ALA A 82 13.52 -13.77 7.92
C ALA A 82 14.16 -14.53 6.74
N GLY A 83 14.24 -13.89 5.56
CA GLY A 83 14.90 -14.47 4.40
C GLY A 83 16.42 -14.61 4.59
N LEU A 84 17.06 -13.61 5.22
CA LEU A 84 18.48 -13.67 5.57
C LEU A 84 18.76 -14.76 6.61
N GLU A 85 17.93 -14.88 7.65
CA GLU A 85 18.05 -15.95 8.65
C GLU A 85 17.91 -17.35 8.02
N GLN A 86 16.97 -17.52 7.09
CA GLN A 86 16.82 -18.77 6.34
C GLN A 86 18.04 -19.07 5.47
N LEU A 87 18.60 -18.06 4.82
CA LEU A 87 19.82 -18.18 4.02
C LEU A 87 21.00 -18.65 4.89
N ASP A 88 21.20 -18.02 6.05
CA ASP A 88 22.26 -18.39 7.00
C ASP A 88 22.09 -19.82 7.52
N ALA A 89 20.84 -20.26 7.71
CA ALA A 89 20.50 -21.62 8.13
C ALA A 89 20.53 -22.65 6.98
N GLY A 90 20.83 -22.25 5.74
CA GLY A 90 20.80 -23.13 4.57
C GLY A 90 19.41 -23.64 4.18
N LEU A 91 18.35 -22.91 4.56
CA LEU A 91 16.96 -23.26 4.30
C LEU A 91 16.44 -22.62 3.00
N PRO A 92 15.56 -23.30 2.24
CA PRO A 92 14.90 -22.69 1.10
C PRO A 92 13.93 -21.58 1.53
N MET A 93 13.88 -20.49 0.77
CA MET A 93 13.11 -19.28 1.10
C MET A 93 12.07 -18.84 0.04
N PRO A 94 11.27 -19.73 -0.59
CA PRO A 94 10.40 -19.34 -1.70
C PRO A 94 9.29 -18.37 -1.26
N PHE A 95 8.62 -18.62 -0.13
CA PHE A 95 7.54 -17.76 0.36
C PHE A 95 8.07 -16.47 0.94
N THR A 96 9.13 -16.53 1.74
CA THR A 96 9.77 -15.37 2.35
C THR A 96 10.30 -14.41 1.28
N PHE A 97 10.94 -14.95 0.23
CA PHE A 97 11.36 -14.15 -0.92
C PHE A 97 10.18 -13.49 -1.62
N MET A 98 9.10 -14.23 -1.89
CA MET A 98 7.90 -13.64 -2.50
C MET A 98 7.29 -12.55 -1.62
N GLN A 99 7.21 -12.76 -0.30
CA GLN A 99 6.67 -11.78 0.65
C GLN A 99 7.53 -10.53 0.75
N SER A 100 8.82 -10.58 0.41
CA SER A 100 9.69 -9.40 0.40
C SER A 100 9.56 -8.55 -0.87
N GLN A 101 8.87 -9.04 -1.92
CA GLN A 101 8.75 -8.34 -3.19
C GLN A 101 7.65 -7.27 -3.19
N PRO A 102 7.98 -5.97 -3.39
CA PRO A 102 6.97 -4.92 -3.47
C PRO A 102 5.98 -5.11 -4.63
N ALA A 103 6.43 -5.67 -5.76
CA ALA A 103 5.55 -5.96 -6.89
C ALA A 103 4.44 -6.95 -6.52
N LEU A 104 4.72 -7.95 -5.68
CA LEU A 104 3.71 -8.91 -5.22
C LEU A 104 2.75 -8.28 -4.21
N MET A 105 3.24 -7.37 -3.35
CA MET A 105 2.37 -6.55 -2.51
C MET A 105 1.40 -5.71 -3.35
N LEU A 106 1.89 -5.02 -4.38
CA LEU A 106 1.05 -4.20 -5.26
C LEU A 106 0.00 -5.04 -6.00
N ALA A 107 0.37 -6.23 -6.46
CA ALA A 107 -0.56 -7.16 -7.12
C ALA A 107 -1.70 -7.58 -6.17
N GLU A 108 -1.38 -7.89 -4.91
CA GLU A 108 -2.39 -8.26 -3.90
C GLU A 108 -3.27 -7.09 -3.49
N VAL A 109 -2.72 -5.87 -3.41
CA VAL A 109 -3.50 -4.65 -3.19
C VAL A 109 -4.43 -4.40 -4.39
N GLY A 110 -3.94 -4.47 -5.63
CA GLY A 110 -4.79 -4.32 -6.81
C GLY A 110 -5.94 -5.32 -6.82
N ARG A 111 -5.65 -6.59 -6.55
CA ARG A 111 -6.67 -7.65 -6.41
C ARG A 111 -7.65 -7.37 -5.26
N CYS A 112 -7.18 -6.84 -4.13
CA CYS A 112 -8.01 -6.43 -2.99
C CYS A 112 -9.00 -5.31 -3.36
N LEU A 113 -8.59 -4.42 -4.27
CA LEU A 113 -9.38 -3.27 -4.70
C LEU A 113 -10.14 -3.51 -6.01
N GLN A 114 -10.18 -4.77 -6.50
CA GLN A 114 -10.75 -5.16 -7.80
C GLN A 114 -10.23 -4.29 -8.96
N TRP A 115 -8.93 -4.00 -8.93
CA TRP A 115 -8.31 -3.03 -9.82
C TRP A 115 -7.08 -3.60 -10.51
N GLN A 116 -6.87 -3.11 -11.73
CA GLN A 116 -5.72 -3.36 -12.57
C GLN A 116 -5.30 -2.04 -13.22
N GLY A 117 -4.00 -1.76 -13.26
CA GLY A 117 -3.51 -0.54 -13.86
C GLY A 117 -2.08 -0.21 -13.46
N ASP A 118 -1.74 1.07 -13.54
CA ASP A 118 -0.41 1.59 -13.24
C ASP A 118 -0.21 1.69 -11.72
N ALA A 119 0.61 0.78 -11.19
CA ALA A 119 1.03 0.73 -9.79
C ALA A 119 2.55 0.88 -9.67
N SER A 120 3.01 1.59 -8.63
CA SER A 120 4.44 1.56 -8.28
C SER A 120 4.67 1.66 -6.78
N PHE A 121 5.84 1.14 -6.38
CA PHE A 121 6.31 1.17 -5.02
C PHE A 121 7.59 1.99 -4.93
N MET A 122 7.75 2.71 -3.82
CA MET A 122 8.94 3.52 -3.58
C MET A 122 9.45 3.39 -2.14
N LEU A 123 10.77 3.22 -2.01
CA LEU A 123 11.46 3.43 -0.75
C LEU A 123 11.83 4.91 -0.61
N CYS A 124 11.28 5.59 0.40
CA CYS A 124 11.56 7.01 0.60
C CYS A 124 11.46 7.42 2.06
N ARG A 125 12.32 8.37 2.46
CA ARG A 125 12.31 8.98 3.81
C ARG A 125 11.48 10.27 3.87
N ASP A 126 11.20 10.87 2.72
CA ASP A 126 10.45 12.11 2.56
C ASP A 126 9.08 11.82 1.88
N PRO A 127 8.03 11.57 2.68
CA PRO A 127 6.72 11.24 2.15
C PRO A 127 6.03 12.41 1.43
N GLU A 128 6.34 13.66 1.79
CA GLU A 128 5.74 14.84 1.18
C GLU A 128 6.22 15.02 -0.26
N ARG A 129 7.54 14.95 -0.47
CA ARG A 129 8.12 15.01 -1.81
C ARG A 129 7.63 13.86 -2.68
N LEU A 130 7.45 12.68 -2.10
CA LEU A 130 6.95 11.53 -2.83
C LEU A 130 5.50 11.71 -3.26
N LEU A 131 4.64 12.27 -2.41
CA LEU A 131 3.28 12.61 -2.79
C LEU A 131 3.24 13.62 -3.94
N GLN A 132 4.15 14.60 -3.96
CA GLN A 132 4.25 15.54 -5.08
C GLN A 132 4.62 14.83 -6.39
N LEU A 133 5.59 13.91 -6.36
CA LEU A 133 5.96 13.12 -7.53
C LEU A 133 4.83 12.19 -7.98
N ALA A 134 4.12 11.56 -7.03
CA ALA A 134 3.02 10.65 -7.31
C ALA A 134 1.83 11.33 -8.03
N LYS A 135 1.65 12.65 -7.83
CA LYS A 135 0.64 13.45 -8.52
C LYS A 135 0.99 13.75 -9.98
N LEU A 136 2.26 13.68 -10.37
CA LEU A 136 2.68 14.06 -11.72
C LEU A 136 2.19 13.07 -12.78
N GLY A 137 1.52 13.61 -13.80
CA GLY A 137 0.97 12.83 -14.91
C GLY A 137 -0.18 11.90 -14.52
N THR A 138 -0.76 12.07 -13.33
CA THR A 138 -1.87 11.24 -12.87
C THR A 138 -3.14 11.59 -13.66
N PRO A 139 -3.87 10.58 -14.18
CA PRO A 139 -5.07 10.79 -14.98
C PRO A 139 -6.24 11.31 -14.15
N ARG A 140 -7.36 11.63 -14.82
CA ARG A 140 -8.55 12.24 -14.23
C ARG A 140 -9.19 11.40 -13.12
N ASP A 141 -9.06 10.07 -13.21
CA ASP A 141 -9.57 9.14 -12.21
C ASP A 141 -8.80 9.22 -10.88
N GLY A 142 -7.64 9.88 -10.89
CA GLY A 142 -6.90 10.26 -9.70
C GLY A 142 -5.89 9.23 -9.22
N LEU A 143 -5.57 9.30 -7.93
CA LEU A 143 -4.48 8.60 -7.28
C LEU A 143 -4.96 8.01 -5.96
N LEU A 144 -4.60 6.75 -5.71
CA LEU A 144 -4.57 6.16 -4.39
C LEU A 144 -3.10 6.09 -3.93
N PHE A 145 -2.76 6.88 -2.92
CA PHE A 145 -1.42 6.96 -2.37
C PHE A 145 -1.39 6.36 -0.96
N GLY A 146 -0.43 5.49 -0.68
CA GLY A 146 -0.30 4.81 0.61
C GLY A 146 1.10 4.87 1.19
N ILE A 147 1.19 4.93 2.52
CA ILE A 147 2.42 4.73 3.29
C ILE A 147 2.18 3.53 4.22
N VAL A 148 3.05 2.53 4.16
CA VAL A 148 2.88 1.28 4.91
C VAL A 148 4.18 0.89 5.61
N GLU A 149 4.10 0.69 6.92
CA GLU A 149 5.22 0.32 7.78
C GLU A 149 4.86 -0.88 8.66
N GLU A 150 5.73 -1.89 8.67
CA GLU A 150 5.70 -2.96 9.68
C GLU A 150 6.25 -2.45 11.02
N GLU A 151 5.98 -3.22 12.07
CA GLU A 151 6.58 -3.01 13.38
C GLU A 151 8.11 -3.17 13.33
N ARG A 152 8.84 -2.27 14.01
CA ARG A 152 10.30 -2.39 14.17
C ARG A 152 10.82 -1.42 15.24
N ASN A 153 11.75 -1.88 16.08
CA ASN A 153 12.48 -1.06 17.05
C ASN A 153 11.54 -0.12 17.84
N ASP A 154 10.51 -0.71 18.46
CA ASP A 154 9.45 -0.03 19.21
C ASP A 154 8.51 0.88 18.38
N GLU A 155 8.74 1.03 17.07
CA GLU A 155 7.78 1.68 16.18
C GLU A 155 6.65 0.71 15.85
N LEU A 156 5.44 1.08 16.23
CA LEU A 156 4.23 0.33 15.95
C LEU A 156 3.90 0.28 14.45
N PRO A 157 3.23 -0.77 13.97
CA PRO A 157 2.85 -0.87 12.56
C PRO A 157 1.89 0.26 12.16
N ARG A 158 1.97 0.67 10.89
CA ARG A 158 1.17 1.78 10.34
C ARG A 158 0.72 1.50 8.92
N SER A 159 -0.51 1.91 8.61
CA SER A 159 -1.00 1.99 7.23
C SER A 159 -1.78 3.30 7.08
N GLU A 160 -1.32 4.17 6.19
CA GLU A 160 -1.92 5.49 5.94
C GLU A 160 -2.14 5.70 4.45
N TRP A 161 -3.33 6.19 4.08
CA TRP A 161 -3.77 6.22 2.69
C TRP A 161 -4.56 7.47 2.36
N TRP A 162 -4.33 8.03 1.16
CA TRP A 162 -5.08 9.14 0.60
C TRP A 162 -5.66 8.75 -0.75
N ARG A 163 -6.95 9.01 -0.92
CA ARG A 163 -7.62 9.01 -2.21
C ARG A 163 -7.70 10.46 -2.71
N LEU A 164 -7.02 10.73 -3.80
CA LEU A 164 -6.87 12.06 -4.38
C LEU A 164 -7.44 12.09 -5.79
N VAL A 165 -8.16 13.16 -6.14
CA VAL A 165 -8.65 13.42 -7.49
C VAL A 165 -8.28 14.84 -7.91
N PRO A 166 -8.05 15.11 -9.21
CA PRO A 166 -8.00 16.48 -9.71
C PRO A 166 -9.30 17.22 -9.34
N ALA A 167 -9.18 18.47 -8.90
CA ALA A 167 -10.30 19.35 -8.57
C ALA A 167 -10.96 19.93 -9.84
#